data_AF-A0AAW0PGA2-F1
#
_entry.id   AF-A0AAW0PGA2-F1
#
_cell.length_a   1.000
_cell.length_b   1.000
_cell.length_c   1.000
_cell.angle_alpha   90.00
_cell.angle_beta   90.00
_cell.angle_gamma   90.00
#
_symmetry.space_group_name_H-M   'P 1'
#
loop_
_entity.id
_entity.type
_entity.pdbx_description
1 polymer ?
#
loop_
_entity_poly.entity_id
_entity_poly.type
_entity_poly.pdbx_seq_one_letter_code
_entity_poly.pdbx_strand_id
1 'polypeptide(L)'
;MANRRANDPDTEGSLKGYSPIQLSVNNLSLHNMELLSGVIAAKIIAQDCRTRHTNLCTAWIDYKKAYDSMPHTWITECLKLYNINRTLRAFIANSMRLWKTTIEANGKPLAQVSINCGIYQGDALSPLLFCIGLNPLSQIINKTGYGYRLRNGATISHLLYMDNIKLYAKSEQDIDSLIHTTRIYSSDIGMSFGLEKCSRMVTKRGKEPALSTRAIEAQIYHTRQNLKCRLCKEAPETVQHITAGCKMLAGKAYMELHNQLAGIVYRNICVEYGLETPRSKWETPPKVVENDRAKILWDFQIQTDRMVMANQPDIVVVDKEQRRAVVVDVASPSDGNIRRKEHEKLDKY
;
A
#
# COMPACT_ATOMS: atom_id res chain seq x y z
N MET A 1 20.68 -33.44 62.29
CA MET A 1 19.59 -34.36 62.69
C MET A 1 18.36 -34.09 61.82
N ALA A 2 17.84 -35.16 61.18
CA ALA A 2 16.57 -35.32 60.41
C ALA A 2 16.21 -34.24 59.35
N ASN A 3 16.20 -34.47 58.02
CA ASN A 3 15.69 -35.55 57.15
C ASN A 3 14.15 -35.67 57.11
N ARG A 4 13.50 -35.22 56.02
CA ARG A 4 12.63 -36.06 55.13
C ARG A 4 11.97 -35.27 53.98
N ARG A 5 11.85 -36.00 52.86
CA ARG A 5 11.32 -35.70 51.53
C ARG A 5 9.78 -35.82 51.42
N ALA A 6 9.29 -35.45 50.23
CA ALA A 6 8.06 -35.85 49.49
C ALA A 6 6.93 -34.79 49.53
N ASN A 7 6.25 -34.38 48.45
CA ASN A 7 6.16 -34.74 47.02
C ASN A 7 5.52 -33.57 46.24
N ASP A 8 5.87 -33.44 44.95
CA ASP A 8 5.27 -32.61 43.85
C ASP A 8 3.76 -32.92 43.58
N PRO A 9 2.99 -32.27 42.65
CA PRO A 9 3.35 -31.26 41.62
C PRO A 9 2.33 -30.12 41.34
N ASP A 10 2.75 -29.09 40.57
CA ASP A 10 2.09 -28.60 39.33
C ASP A 10 2.46 -27.14 38.93
N THR A 11 3.43 -27.07 38.00
CA THR A 11 3.43 -26.27 36.75
C THR A 11 3.23 -24.74 36.77
N GLU A 12 4.34 -23.99 36.86
CA GLU A 12 4.56 -22.76 36.08
C GLU A 12 5.77 -22.97 35.14
N GLY A 13 5.50 -23.65 34.01
CA GLY A 13 6.45 -23.86 32.93
C GLY A 13 6.45 -22.69 31.96
N SER A 14 7.49 -21.87 32.06
CA SER A 14 7.81 -20.77 31.17
C SER A 14 8.20 -21.29 29.78
N LEU A 15 7.44 -20.92 28.75
CA LEU A 15 7.75 -21.19 27.34
C LEU A 15 8.96 -20.34 26.89
N LYS A 16 10.17 -20.87 27.12
CA LYS A 16 11.37 -20.54 26.34
C LYS A 16 11.39 -21.41 25.08
N GLY A 17 11.58 -20.79 23.91
CA GLY A 17 12.07 -21.50 22.73
C GLY A 17 11.34 -21.22 21.41
N TYR A 18 11.32 -19.97 20.93
CA TYR A 18 11.23 -19.72 19.49
C TYR A 18 12.63 -19.42 18.98
N SER A 19 13.21 -20.37 18.25
CA SER A 19 14.44 -20.22 17.47
C SER A 19 14.25 -19.16 16.37
N PRO A 20 15.22 -18.25 16.14
CA PRO A 20 15.15 -17.33 15.02
C PRO A 20 15.24 -18.13 13.71
N ILE A 21 14.28 -17.91 12.81
CA ILE A 21 14.36 -18.40 11.44
C ILE A 21 15.54 -17.69 10.77
N GLN A 22 16.67 -18.39 10.62
CA GLN A 22 17.74 -17.99 9.70
C GLN A 22 17.23 -18.21 8.27
N LEU A 23 16.78 -17.13 7.63
CA LEU A 23 16.55 -17.12 6.19
C LEU A 23 17.92 -17.24 5.49
N SER A 24 18.23 -18.43 4.97
CA SER A 24 19.41 -18.65 4.13
C SER A 24 19.27 -17.82 2.85
N VAL A 25 20.09 -16.79 2.71
CA VAL A 25 20.13 -15.92 1.53
C VAL A 25 20.95 -16.59 0.42
N ASN A 26 20.48 -17.72 -0.09
CA ASN A 26 21.11 -18.41 -1.21
C ASN A 26 20.04 -18.65 -2.29
N ASN A 27 19.78 -17.59 -3.07
CA ASN A 27 19.18 -17.56 -4.44
C ASN A 27 18.35 -16.29 -4.67
N LEU A 28 18.96 -15.10 -4.52
CA LEU A 28 18.35 -13.87 -5.01
C LEU A 28 19.11 -13.40 -6.26
N SER A 29 18.43 -13.46 -7.41
CA SER A 29 18.89 -12.82 -8.64
C SER A 29 19.15 -11.33 -8.40
N LEU A 30 20.10 -10.74 -9.14
CA LEU A 30 20.50 -9.33 -9.03
C LEU A 30 19.32 -8.35 -9.02
N HIS A 31 18.22 -8.68 -9.71
CA HIS A 31 16.99 -7.88 -9.73
C HIS A 31 16.28 -7.80 -8.37
N ASN A 32 16.30 -8.89 -7.58
CA ASN A 32 15.71 -8.90 -6.25
C ASN A 32 16.58 -8.16 -5.22
N MET A 33 17.90 -8.05 -5.44
CA MET A 33 18.80 -7.31 -4.53
C MET A 33 18.62 -5.79 -4.64
N GLU A 34 18.29 -5.26 -5.82
CA GLU A 34 18.07 -3.82 -6.04
C GLU A 34 16.70 -3.34 -5.52
N LEU A 35 15.65 -4.14 -5.68
CA LEU A 35 14.33 -3.84 -5.12
C LEU A 35 14.38 -3.86 -3.58
N LEU A 36 15.14 -4.82 -3.03
CA LEU A 36 15.40 -4.92 -1.60
C LEU A 36 16.18 -3.70 -1.10
N SER A 37 17.17 -3.20 -1.84
CA SER A 37 17.97 -2.04 -1.44
C SER A 37 17.14 -0.75 -1.36
N GLY A 38 16.22 -0.50 -2.30
CA GLY A 38 15.32 0.65 -2.29
C GLY A 38 14.30 0.61 -1.15
N VAL A 39 13.73 -0.58 -0.86
CA VAL A 39 12.82 -0.78 0.28
C VAL A 39 13.56 -0.63 1.61
N ILE A 40 14.78 -1.18 1.71
CA ILE A 40 15.63 -1.03 2.89
C ILE A 40 15.97 0.45 3.12
N ALA A 41 16.38 1.18 2.08
CA ALA A 41 16.70 2.60 2.18
C ALA A 41 15.50 3.42 2.70
N ALA A 42 14.31 3.20 2.15
CA ALA A 42 13.09 3.85 2.62
C ALA A 42 12.77 3.52 4.09
N LYS A 43 12.94 2.25 4.51
CA LYS A 43 12.76 1.83 5.91
C LYS A 43 13.77 2.49 6.85
N ILE A 44 15.04 2.59 6.44
CA ILE A 44 16.10 3.25 7.21
C ILE A 44 15.75 4.73 7.41
N ILE A 45 15.34 5.43 6.36
CA ILE A 45 14.94 6.84 6.43
C ILE A 45 13.77 7.03 7.40
N ALA A 46 12.72 6.22 7.27
CA ALA A 46 11.55 6.28 8.15
C ALA A 46 11.89 5.94 9.61
N GLN A 47 12.75 4.94 9.84
CA GLN A 47 13.21 4.57 11.19
C GLN A 47 14.09 5.66 11.81
N ASP A 48 15.00 6.25 11.04
CA ASP A 48 15.84 7.37 11.48
C ASP A 48 14.97 8.58 11.87
N CYS A 49 13.97 8.91 11.06
CA CYS A 49 13.02 9.98 11.35
C CYS A 49 12.25 9.75 12.65
N ARG A 50 11.73 8.53 12.84
CA ARG A 50 11.02 8.11 14.07
C ARG A 50 11.92 8.20 15.30
N THR A 51 13.12 7.65 15.21
CA THR A 51 14.07 7.58 16.33
C THR A 51 14.60 8.95 16.74
N ARG A 52 14.81 9.85 15.76
CA ARG A 52 15.35 11.19 16.01
C ARG A 52 14.28 12.27 16.19
N HIS A 53 13.00 11.91 16.10
CA HIS A 53 11.88 12.86 16.16
C HIS A 53 12.06 14.07 15.22
N THR A 54 12.53 13.82 13.99
CA THR A 54 12.70 14.86 12.97
C THR A 54 11.47 14.97 12.07
N ASN A 55 11.45 15.97 11.21
CA ASN A 55 10.44 16.07 10.15
C ASN A 55 10.93 15.35 8.90
N LEU A 56 10.01 14.67 8.22
CA LEU A 56 10.25 13.97 6.96
C LEU A 56 9.03 14.16 6.06
N CYS A 57 9.24 14.76 4.90
CA CYS A 57 8.28 14.79 3.82
C CYS A 57 8.72 13.76 2.78
N THR A 58 7.76 12.97 2.30
CA THR A 58 7.99 11.97 1.25
C THR A 58 6.95 12.17 0.16
N ALA A 59 7.38 12.14 -1.09
CA ALA A 59 6.49 12.13 -2.24
C ALA A 59 6.79 10.91 -3.11
N TRP A 60 5.74 10.26 -3.60
CA TRP A 60 5.81 9.18 -4.57
C TRP A 60 5.30 9.73 -5.89
N ILE A 61 6.14 9.64 -6.92
CA ILE A 61 5.83 10.09 -8.27
C ILE A 61 5.84 8.86 -9.17
N ASP A 62 4.73 8.70 -9.91
CA ASP A 62 4.52 7.63 -10.89
C ASP A 62 4.35 8.27 -12.27
N TYR A 63 5.03 7.73 -13.28
CA TYR A 63 4.85 8.16 -14.66
C TYR A 63 3.75 7.36 -15.35
N LYS A 64 2.86 8.07 -16.05
CA LYS A 64 1.85 7.44 -16.90
C LYS A 64 2.54 6.66 -18.00
N LYS A 65 2.36 5.33 -18.01
CA LYS A 65 2.97 4.42 -19.00
C LYS A 65 4.47 4.70 -19.20
N ALA A 66 5.24 4.68 -18.10
CA ALA A 66 6.62 5.13 -18.08
C ALA A 66 7.49 4.54 -19.21
N TYR A 67 7.44 3.22 -19.38
CA TYR A 67 8.18 2.50 -20.42
C TYR A 67 7.73 2.91 -21.82
N ASP A 68 6.43 3.06 -22.06
CA ASP A 68 5.88 3.41 -23.38
C ASP A 68 6.11 4.89 -23.74
N SER A 69 6.42 5.74 -22.75
CA SER A 69 6.44 7.20 -22.93
C SER A 69 7.84 7.77 -23.14
N MET A 70 8.91 7.01 -22.86
CA MET A 70 10.29 7.50 -22.96
C MET A 70 10.66 7.84 -24.41
N PRO A 71 10.99 9.10 -24.76
CA PRO A 71 11.29 9.45 -26.15
C PRO A 71 12.63 8.89 -26.63
N HIS A 72 12.67 8.35 -27.85
CA HIS A 72 13.92 7.87 -28.48
C HIS A 72 14.93 9.00 -28.71
N THR A 73 14.43 10.20 -28.99
CA THR A 73 15.25 11.41 -29.10
C THR A 73 15.97 11.70 -27.78
N TRP A 74 15.26 11.63 -26.66
CA TRP A 74 15.84 11.85 -25.34
C TRP A 74 16.87 10.77 -24.95
N ILE A 75 16.58 9.49 -25.24
CA ILE A 75 17.56 8.41 -25.05
C ILE A 75 18.84 8.69 -25.84
N THR A 76 18.71 9.11 -27.10
CA THR A 76 19.84 9.42 -27.97
C THR A 76 20.66 10.60 -27.44
N GLU A 77 20.00 11.65 -26.94
CA GLU A 77 20.67 12.79 -26.30
C GLU A 77 21.39 12.37 -25.01
N CYS A 78 20.76 11.55 -24.16
CA CYS A 78 21.40 11.02 -22.95
C CYS A 78 22.67 10.21 -23.29
N LEU A 79 22.61 9.35 -24.30
CA LEU A 79 23.78 8.60 -24.76
C LEU A 79 24.92 9.52 -25.26
N LYS A 80 24.59 10.68 -25.85
CA LYS A 80 25.58 11.70 -26.21
C LYS A 80 26.16 12.37 -24.96
N LEU A 81 25.31 12.75 -24.00
CA LEU A 81 25.70 13.37 -22.74
C LEU A 81 26.67 12.48 -21.93
N TYR A 82 26.46 11.17 -21.93
CA TYR A 82 27.36 10.20 -21.27
C TYR A 82 28.60 9.85 -22.10
N ASN A 83 28.83 10.51 -23.23
CA ASN A 83 29.96 10.27 -24.12
C ASN A 83 30.10 8.80 -24.56
N ILE A 84 28.97 8.12 -24.75
CA ILE A 84 28.96 6.74 -25.25
C ILE A 84 29.53 6.71 -26.68
N ASN A 85 30.31 5.67 -26.98
CA ASN A 85 30.98 5.50 -28.27
C ASN A 85 30.00 5.66 -29.44
N ARG A 86 30.41 6.40 -30.48
CA ARG A 86 29.58 6.73 -31.64
C ARG A 86 28.97 5.50 -32.31
N THR A 87 29.70 4.40 -32.41
CA THR A 87 29.23 3.15 -33.02
C THR A 87 28.09 2.55 -32.22
N LEU A 88 28.21 2.49 -30.89
CA LEU A 88 27.15 2.00 -30.01
C LEU A 88 25.91 2.91 -30.04
N ARG A 89 26.11 4.24 -30.02
CA ARG A 89 24.99 5.19 -30.16
C ARG A 89 24.25 4.99 -31.48
N ALA A 90 24.97 4.84 -32.58
CA ALA A 90 24.40 4.60 -33.90
C ALA A 90 23.66 3.26 -33.94
N PHE A 91 24.22 2.21 -33.34
CA PHE A 91 23.56 0.91 -33.22
C PHE A 91 22.22 1.00 -32.47
N ILE A 92 22.22 1.61 -31.29
CA ILE A 92 21.01 1.76 -30.46
C ILE A 92 19.96 2.62 -31.19
N ALA A 93 20.36 3.77 -31.75
CA ALA A 93 19.45 4.65 -32.49
C ALA A 93 18.85 3.98 -33.72
N ASN A 94 19.67 3.26 -34.50
CA ASN A 94 19.20 2.51 -35.67
C ASN A 94 18.28 1.36 -35.27
N SER A 95 18.60 0.65 -34.18
CA SER A 95 17.75 -0.41 -33.63
C SER A 95 16.37 0.13 -33.26
N MET A 96 16.31 1.21 -32.47
CA MET A 96 15.04 1.84 -32.07
C MET A 96 14.18 2.25 -33.28
N ARG A 97 14.79 2.75 -34.36
CA ARG A 97 14.08 3.12 -35.59
C ARG A 97 13.45 1.93 -36.33
N LEU A 98 13.96 0.72 -36.12
CA LEU A 98 13.44 -0.51 -36.72
C LEU A 98 12.31 -1.14 -35.89
N TRP A 99 12.03 -0.60 -34.70
CA TRP A 99 11.03 -1.15 -33.80
C TRP A 99 9.62 -0.98 -34.35
N LYS A 100 8.92 -2.11 -34.52
CA LYS A 100 7.56 -2.18 -35.03
C LYS A 100 6.80 -3.26 -34.28
N THR A 101 5.53 -3.00 -34.01
CA THR A 101 4.58 -3.96 -33.45
C THR A 101 3.60 -4.39 -34.52
N THR A 102 3.34 -5.69 -34.62
CA THR A 102 2.26 -6.24 -35.46
C THR A 102 1.01 -6.43 -34.60
N ILE A 103 -0.12 -5.90 -35.06
CA ILE A 103 -1.44 -6.12 -34.47
C ILE A 103 -2.04 -7.34 -35.16
N GLU A 104 -2.41 -8.35 -34.39
CA GLU A 104 -3.02 -9.58 -34.90
C GLU A 104 -4.43 -9.79 -34.32
N ALA A 105 -5.33 -10.35 -35.11
CA ALA A 105 -6.61 -10.86 -34.65
C ALA A 105 -6.86 -12.24 -35.25
N ASN A 106 -7.26 -13.20 -34.41
CA ASN A 106 -7.49 -14.60 -34.81
C ASN A 106 -6.30 -15.22 -35.58
N GLY A 107 -5.07 -14.91 -35.17
CA GLY A 107 -3.84 -15.39 -35.81
C GLY A 107 -3.54 -14.79 -37.19
N LYS A 108 -4.25 -13.73 -37.59
CA LYS A 108 -3.99 -13.00 -38.84
C LYS A 108 -3.45 -11.60 -38.54
N PRO A 109 -2.33 -11.19 -39.18
CA PRO A 109 -1.81 -9.84 -39.03
C PRO A 109 -2.76 -8.83 -39.69
N LEU A 110 -3.21 -7.86 -38.90
CA LEU A 110 -4.12 -6.79 -39.33
C LEU A 110 -3.35 -5.53 -39.75
N ALA A 111 -2.32 -5.17 -38.99
CA ALA A 111 -1.55 -3.94 -39.22
C ALA A 111 -0.17 -4.02 -38.59
N GLN A 112 0.75 -3.20 -39.09
CA GLN A 112 2.06 -2.98 -38.49
C GLN A 112 2.17 -1.51 -38.08
N VAL A 113 2.56 -1.27 -36.83
CA VAL A 113 2.69 0.07 -36.24
C VAL A 113 4.14 0.30 -35.84
N SER A 114 4.73 1.40 -36.32
CA SER A 114 6.07 1.82 -35.90
C SER A 114 6.04 2.37 -34.48
N ILE A 115 7.02 1.99 -33.67
CA ILE A 115 7.18 2.48 -32.30
C ILE A 115 8.07 3.73 -32.34
N ASN A 116 7.45 4.90 -32.16
CA ASN A 116 8.16 6.19 -32.23
C ASN A 116 8.60 6.72 -30.85
N CYS A 117 8.11 6.11 -29.78
CA CYS A 117 8.51 6.38 -28.40
C CYS A 117 8.31 5.12 -27.55
N GLY A 118 9.00 5.10 -26.42
CA GLY A 118 8.99 4.01 -25.47
C GLY A 118 10.07 2.97 -25.71
N ILE A 119 10.20 2.07 -24.73
CA ILE A 119 11.15 0.96 -24.69
C ILE A 119 10.43 -0.36 -24.46
N TYR A 120 10.95 -1.46 -24.98
CA TYR A 120 10.29 -2.75 -24.91
C TYR A 120 10.33 -3.36 -23.51
N GLN A 121 9.16 -3.78 -23.01
CA GLN A 121 9.09 -4.57 -21.80
C GLN A 121 9.56 -6.00 -22.11
N GLY A 122 10.51 -6.51 -21.33
CA GLY A 122 11.09 -7.85 -21.51
C GLY A 122 12.34 -7.91 -22.41
N ASP A 123 12.74 -6.79 -23.01
CA ASP A 123 14.04 -6.67 -23.67
C ASP A 123 15.17 -6.40 -22.65
N ALA A 124 16.34 -7.00 -22.85
CA ALA A 124 17.44 -6.93 -21.90
C ALA A 124 18.10 -5.54 -21.82
N LEU A 125 18.04 -4.75 -22.89
CA LEU A 125 18.65 -3.42 -22.95
C LEU A 125 17.70 -2.33 -22.42
N SER A 126 16.40 -2.58 -22.49
CA SER A 126 15.36 -1.60 -22.14
C SER A 126 15.44 -1.04 -20.71
N PRO A 127 15.65 -1.85 -19.64
CA PRO A 127 15.87 -1.31 -18.30
C PRO A 127 17.04 -0.32 -18.21
N LEU A 128 18.15 -0.62 -18.90
CA LEU A 128 19.33 0.24 -18.89
C LEU A 128 19.06 1.56 -19.62
N LEU A 129 18.39 1.51 -20.78
CA LEU A 129 18.01 2.73 -21.52
C LEU A 129 17.06 3.61 -20.70
N PHE A 130 16.16 3.00 -19.94
CA PHE A 130 15.29 3.72 -19.03
C PHE A 130 16.07 4.46 -17.94
N CYS A 131 17.01 3.76 -17.28
CA CYS A 131 17.87 4.34 -16.26
C CYS A 131 18.75 5.48 -16.83
N ILE A 132 19.30 5.30 -18.03
CA ILE A 132 20.04 6.34 -18.76
C ILE A 132 19.16 7.56 -19.01
N GLY A 133 17.90 7.33 -19.39
CA GLY A 133 16.92 8.39 -19.62
C GLY A 133 16.60 9.19 -18.36
N LEU A 134 16.49 8.57 -17.18
CA LEU A 134 16.14 9.24 -15.93
C LEU A 134 17.33 9.74 -15.10
N ASN A 135 18.55 9.28 -15.35
CA ASN A 135 19.71 9.71 -14.57
C ASN A 135 19.97 11.24 -14.60
N PRO A 136 19.69 12.00 -15.68
CA PRO A 136 19.77 13.46 -15.64
C PRO A 136 18.85 14.10 -14.59
N LEU A 137 17.66 13.54 -14.36
CA LEU A 137 16.77 13.99 -13.27
C LEU A 137 17.44 13.82 -11.91
N SER A 138 18.12 12.71 -11.69
CA SER A 138 18.87 12.47 -10.44
C SER A 138 19.90 13.57 -10.18
N GLN A 139 20.66 13.94 -11.22
CA GLN A 139 21.66 15.00 -11.15
C GLN A 139 21.03 16.36 -10.86
N ILE A 140 19.89 16.67 -11.48
CA ILE A 140 19.16 17.91 -11.25
C ILE A 140 18.64 17.98 -9.80
N ILE A 141 18.01 16.90 -9.31
CA ILE A 141 17.52 16.81 -7.92
C ILE A 141 18.68 16.99 -6.94
N ASN A 142 19.81 16.32 -7.15
CA ASN A 142 20.98 16.46 -6.27
C ASN A 142 21.54 17.90 -6.23
N LYS A 143 21.53 18.61 -7.37
CA LYS A 143 21.98 20.00 -7.45
C LYS A 143 21.10 20.98 -6.69
N THR A 144 19.84 20.63 -6.39
CA THR A 144 18.96 21.49 -5.57
C THR A 144 19.44 21.63 -4.12
N GLY A 145 20.21 20.66 -3.62
CA GLY A 145 20.62 20.60 -2.22
C GLY A 145 19.50 20.25 -1.23
N TYR A 146 18.26 20.06 -1.71
CA TYR A 146 17.15 19.60 -0.88
C TYR A 146 17.29 18.11 -0.56
N GLY A 147 16.78 17.72 0.62
CA GLY A 147 16.78 16.33 1.02
C GLY A 147 16.48 16.13 2.50
N TYR A 148 16.42 14.87 2.90
CA TYR A 148 16.36 14.46 4.29
C TYR A 148 17.78 14.10 4.78
N ARG A 149 18.22 14.71 5.89
CA ARG A 149 19.54 14.49 6.46
C ARG A 149 19.49 13.38 7.52
N LEU A 150 20.18 12.26 7.26
CA LEU A 150 20.36 11.13 8.17
C LEU A 150 21.28 11.47 9.34
N ARG A 151 21.26 10.62 10.39
CA ARG A 151 22.14 10.74 11.56
C ARG A 151 23.63 10.78 11.22
N ASN A 152 24.07 10.01 10.22
CA ASN A 152 25.46 9.95 9.78
C ASN A 152 25.89 11.19 8.96
N GLY A 153 25.00 12.17 8.79
CA GLY A 153 25.27 13.40 8.04
C GLY A 153 24.96 13.32 6.55
N ALA A 154 24.68 12.13 6.00
CA ALA A 154 24.29 11.98 4.60
C ALA A 154 22.91 12.59 4.33
N THR A 155 22.76 13.27 3.19
CA THR A 155 21.48 13.82 2.74
C THR A 155 20.93 12.96 1.62
N ILE A 156 19.71 12.44 1.81
CA ILE A 156 19.00 11.66 0.80
C ILE A 156 17.85 12.52 0.27
N SER A 157 17.92 12.83 -1.02
CA SER A 157 16.93 13.65 -1.73
C SER A 157 15.89 12.79 -2.46
N HIS A 158 16.30 11.63 -2.97
CA HIS A 158 15.42 10.79 -3.79
C HIS A 158 15.91 9.33 -3.88
N LEU A 159 15.01 8.45 -4.29
CA LEU A 159 15.28 7.10 -4.78
C LEU A 159 14.60 6.96 -6.14
N LEU A 160 15.37 6.54 -7.15
CA LEU A 160 14.85 6.18 -8.47
C LEU A 160 14.92 4.68 -8.61
N TYR A 161 13.78 4.05 -8.78
CA TYR A 161 13.72 2.65 -9.19
C TYR A 161 12.77 2.54 -10.37
N MET A 162 13.32 2.46 -11.58
CA MET A 162 12.53 2.45 -12.80
C MET A 162 11.47 3.57 -12.77
N ASP A 163 10.20 3.22 -12.91
CA ASP A 163 9.05 4.13 -12.92
C ASP A 163 8.67 4.68 -11.54
N ASN A 164 9.19 4.10 -10.46
CA ASN A 164 8.92 4.51 -9.09
C ASN A 164 9.94 5.54 -8.62
N ILE A 165 9.53 6.80 -8.57
CA ILE A 165 10.33 7.89 -8.03
C ILE A 165 9.84 8.20 -6.61
N LYS A 166 10.74 8.14 -5.64
CA LYS A 166 10.49 8.62 -4.28
C LYS A 166 11.35 9.83 -4.01
N LEU A 167 10.74 10.90 -3.54
CA LEU A 167 11.41 12.14 -3.14
C LEU A 167 11.35 12.27 -1.62
N TYR A 168 12.41 12.79 -1.01
CA TYR A 168 12.56 12.95 0.42
C TYR A 168 13.01 14.37 0.74
N ALA A 169 12.40 14.99 1.74
CA ALA A 169 12.77 16.32 2.19
C ALA A 169 12.54 16.51 3.69
N LYS A 170 13.16 17.53 4.28
CA LYS A 170 12.95 17.91 5.68
C LYS A 170 11.70 18.77 5.91
N SER A 171 11.21 19.45 4.87
CA SER A 171 10.14 20.44 4.95
C SER A 171 9.15 20.27 3.79
N GLU A 172 7.96 20.84 3.93
CA GLU A 172 6.95 20.83 2.87
C GLU A 172 7.32 21.74 1.71
N GLN A 173 7.97 22.87 1.98
CA GLN A 173 8.47 23.76 0.92
C GLN A 173 9.53 23.06 0.07
N ASP A 174 10.42 22.30 0.72
CA ASP A 174 11.49 21.57 0.06
C ASP A 174 10.92 20.42 -0.80
N ILE A 175 9.92 19.67 -0.31
CA ILE A 175 9.29 18.60 -1.11
C ILE A 175 8.51 19.16 -2.29
N ASP A 176 7.79 20.27 -2.12
CA ASP A 176 7.06 20.92 -3.20
C ASP A 176 8.02 21.43 -4.28
N SER A 177 9.18 21.98 -3.87
CA SER A 177 10.25 22.38 -4.78
C SER A 177 10.80 21.18 -5.57
N LEU A 178 11.04 20.04 -4.91
CA LEU A 178 11.50 18.81 -5.57
C LEU A 178 10.47 18.25 -6.56
N ILE A 179 9.18 18.25 -6.19
CA ILE A 179 8.08 17.84 -7.08
C ILE A 179 8.02 18.76 -8.30
N HIS A 180 8.15 20.07 -8.09
CA HIS A 180 8.12 21.06 -9.16
C HIS A 180 9.31 20.89 -10.13
N THR A 181 10.52 20.71 -9.61
CA THR A 181 11.71 20.41 -10.42
C THR A 181 11.52 19.13 -11.23
N THR A 182 10.99 18.08 -10.60
CA THR A 182 10.72 16.81 -11.29
C THR A 182 9.69 16.99 -12.40
N ARG A 183 8.65 17.81 -12.17
CA ARG A 183 7.62 18.12 -13.17
C ARG A 183 8.18 18.91 -14.35
N ILE A 184 9.02 19.91 -14.12
CA ILE A 184 9.67 20.68 -15.20
C ILE A 184 10.48 19.73 -16.09
N TYR A 185 11.37 18.95 -15.49
CA TYR A 185 12.17 17.97 -16.21
C TYR A 185 11.30 17.00 -17.01
N SER A 186 10.24 16.48 -16.40
CA SER A 186 9.30 15.56 -17.06
C SER A 186 8.65 16.20 -18.29
N SER A 187 8.23 17.46 -18.16
CA SER A 187 7.65 18.23 -19.26
C SER A 187 8.64 18.41 -20.41
N ASP A 188 9.91 18.70 -20.09
CA ASP A 188 10.98 18.92 -21.09
C ASP A 188 11.24 17.66 -21.91
N ILE A 189 11.15 16.48 -21.27
CA ILE A 189 11.31 15.18 -21.95
C ILE A 189 9.98 14.60 -22.45
N GLY A 190 8.87 15.35 -22.39
CA GLY A 190 7.56 14.89 -22.89
C GLY A 190 6.92 13.73 -22.11
N MET A 191 7.33 13.49 -20.86
CA MET A 191 6.73 12.50 -19.96
C MET A 191 5.72 13.15 -19.01
N SER A 192 4.69 12.40 -18.61
CA SER A 192 3.60 12.90 -17.77
C SER A 192 3.40 12.04 -16.52
N PHE A 193 3.05 12.67 -15.40
CA PHE A 193 2.71 11.97 -14.16
C PHE A 193 1.35 11.27 -14.26
N GLY A 194 1.25 10.08 -13.68
CA GLY A 194 -0.01 9.44 -13.33
C GLY A 194 -0.48 9.99 -11.98
N LEU A 195 -1.10 11.17 -11.98
CA LEU A 195 -1.47 11.90 -10.76
C LEU A 195 -2.31 11.08 -9.78
N GLU A 196 -3.10 10.13 -10.29
CA GLU A 196 -3.91 9.19 -9.52
C GLU A 196 -3.09 8.21 -8.66
N LYS A 197 -1.83 7.98 -9.02
CA LYS A 197 -0.88 7.12 -8.29
C LYS A 197 0.16 7.91 -7.51
N CYS A 198 0.33 9.19 -7.82
CA CYS A 198 1.21 10.07 -7.06
C CYS A 198 0.63 10.30 -5.65
N SER A 199 1.51 10.34 -4.64
CA SER A 199 1.09 10.56 -3.26
C SER A 199 2.13 11.37 -2.48
N ARG A 200 1.71 11.98 -1.38
CA ARG A 200 2.57 12.77 -0.48
C ARG A 200 2.25 12.43 0.98
N MET A 201 3.29 12.31 1.79
CA MET A 201 3.20 12.07 3.23
C MET A 201 4.12 13.04 3.99
N VAL A 202 3.60 13.61 5.08
CA VAL A 202 4.34 14.53 5.95
C VAL A 202 4.38 13.98 7.35
N THR A 203 5.53 13.44 7.73
CA THR A 203 5.83 12.99 9.10
C THR A 203 6.40 14.16 9.88
N LYS A 204 5.76 14.55 10.98
CA LYS A 204 6.27 15.62 11.87
C LYS A 204 6.76 15.02 13.17
N ARG A 205 7.97 15.37 13.57
CA ARG A 205 8.63 14.87 14.79
C ARG A 205 8.59 13.33 14.94
N GLY A 206 8.82 12.62 13.84
CA GLY A 206 8.77 11.15 13.80
C GLY A 206 7.38 10.55 13.96
N LYS A 207 6.30 11.35 13.91
CA LYS A 207 4.93 10.86 13.92
C LYS A 207 4.36 10.93 12.51
N GLU A 208 3.99 9.77 11.98
CA GLU A 208 3.30 9.69 10.70
C GLU A 208 1.95 10.40 10.82
N PRO A 209 1.50 11.11 9.76
CA PRO A 209 0.18 11.69 9.77
C PRO A 209 -0.83 10.55 9.73
N ALA A 210 -1.55 10.32 10.83
CA ALA A 210 -2.85 9.66 10.73
C ALA A 210 -3.73 10.51 9.77
N LEU A 211 -4.65 9.87 9.04
CA LEU A 211 -5.45 10.45 7.92
C LEU A 211 -5.62 11.98 8.00
N SER A 212 -5.40 12.72 6.90
CA SER A 212 -5.46 14.19 6.85
C SER A 212 -6.83 14.72 7.29
N THR A 213 -7.00 14.93 8.59
CA THR A 213 -8.24 15.45 9.17
C THR A 213 -8.02 16.89 9.61
N ARG A 214 -9.04 17.75 9.50
CA ARG A 214 -8.92 19.17 9.91
C ARG A 214 -8.47 19.37 11.37
N ALA A 215 -8.78 18.44 12.27
CA ALA A 215 -8.28 18.50 13.65
C ALA A 215 -6.77 18.31 13.73
N ILE A 216 -6.21 17.39 12.94
CA ILE A 216 -4.77 17.17 12.83
C ILE A 216 -4.12 18.36 12.12
N GLU A 217 -4.70 18.85 11.02
CA GLU A 217 -4.21 20.03 10.31
C GLU A 217 -4.15 21.27 11.23
N ALA A 218 -5.19 21.55 12.01
CA ALA A 218 -5.19 22.71 12.92
C ALA A 218 -4.20 22.57 14.08
N GLN A 219 -4.03 21.35 14.63
CA GLN A 219 -3.06 21.08 15.70
C GLN A 219 -1.60 21.16 15.22
N ILE A 220 -1.34 20.72 13.98
CA ILE A 220 0.00 20.59 13.42
C ILE A 220 0.48 21.87 12.71
N TYR A 221 -0.42 22.69 12.18
CA TYR A 221 -0.10 23.91 11.44
C TYR A 221 -0.45 25.21 12.19
N HIS A 222 -1.00 25.13 13.40
CA HIS A 222 -1.48 26.29 14.17
C HIS A 222 -2.37 27.24 13.35
N THR A 223 -3.11 26.70 12.38
CA THR A 223 -3.97 27.47 11.48
C THR A 223 -5.31 27.78 12.15
N ARG A 224 -5.84 29.00 11.96
CA ARG A 224 -7.21 29.40 12.38
C ARG A 224 -8.30 28.76 11.50
N GLN A 225 -8.19 27.47 11.18
CA GLN A 225 -9.18 26.78 10.36
C GLN A 225 -10.33 26.22 11.18
N ASN A 226 -11.51 26.14 10.57
CA ASN A 226 -12.69 25.55 11.16
C ASN A 226 -12.47 24.04 11.36
N LEU A 227 -12.38 23.62 12.62
CA LEU A 227 -12.13 22.24 13.05
C LEU A 227 -13.25 21.26 12.67
N LYS A 228 -14.43 21.75 12.28
CA LYS A 228 -15.60 20.92 11.99
C LYS A 228 -15.39 20.04 10.75
N CYS A 229 -15.94 18.84 10.81
CA CYS A 229 -15.96 17.85 9.73
C CYS A 229 -16.50 18.43 8.42
N ARG A 230 -15.79 18.19 7.32
CA ARG A 230 -16.15 18.59 5.95
C ARG A 230 -17.49 18.01 5.52
N LEU A 231 -17.86 16.83 6.04
CA LEU A 231 -19.08 16.10 5.68
C LEU A 231 -20.27 16.50 6.56
N CYS A 232 -20.19 16.29 7.87
CA CYS A 232 -21.33 16.50 8.77
C CYS A 232 -21.41 17.91 9.38
N LYS A 233 -20.31 18.68 9.37
CA LYS A 233 -20.18 20.03 9.95
C LYS A 233 -20.55 20.15 11.45
N GLU A 234 -20.71 19.04 12.17
CA GLU A 234 -21.22 19.05 13.54
C GLU A 234 -20.16 18.72 14.60
N ALA A 235 -19.21 17.83 14.29
CA ALA A 235 -18.13 17.46 15.19
C ALA A 235 -16.76 17.79 14.60
N PRO A 236 -15.71 17.89 15.42
CA PRO A 236 -14.34 18.05 14.93
C PRO A 236 -13.96 16.92 13.95
N GLU A 237 -13.32 17.26 12.85
CA GLU A 237 -12.80 16.29 11.89
C GLU A 237 -11.58 15.58 12.47
N THR A 238 -11.79 14.52 13.22
CA THR A 238 -10.74 13.61 13.69
C THR A 238 -10.76 12.33 12.86
N VAL A 239 -9.65 11.58 12.86
CA VAL A 239 -9.60 10.23 12.26
C VAL A 239 -10.76 9.39 12.77
N GLN A 240 -10.95 9.37 14.09
CA GLN A 240 -12.03 8.67 14.78
C GLN A 240 -13.41 9.13 14.31
N HIS A 241 -13.60 10.43 14.08
CA HIS A 241 -14.86 10.94 13.55
C HIS A 241 -15.08 10.49 12.11
N ILE A 242 -14.08 10.55 11.23
CA ILE A 242 -14.20 10.09 9.84
C ILE A 242 -14.45 8.57 9.78
N THR A 243 -13.73 7.78 10.56
CA THR A 243 -13.78 6.31 10.46
C THR A 243 -14.94 5.69 11.21
N ALA A 244 -15.43 6.30 12.29
CA ALA A 244 -16.43 5.65 13.15
C ALA A 244 -17.50 6.60 13.77
N GLY A 245 -17.47 7.91 13.48
CA GLY A 245 -18.33 8.88 14.15
C GLY A 245 -19.12 9.84 13.25
N CYS A 246 -18.93 9.81 11.94
CA CYS A 246 -19.55 10.76 11.03
C CYS A 246 -20.91 10.24 10.57
N LYS A 247 -21.98 10.90 11.02
CA LYS A 247 -23.35 10.53 10.66
C LYS A 247 -23.63 10.46 9.14
N MET A 248 -22.91 11.27 8.36
CA MET A 248 -23.02 11.28 6.89
C MET A 248 -22.40 10.03 6.26
N LEU A 249 -21.43 9.40 6.93
CA LEU A 249 -20.78 8.15 6.50
C LEU A 249 -21.45 6.92 7.11
N ALA A 250 -22.16 7.07 8.22
CA ALA A 250 -22.83 5.99 8.95
C ALA A 250 -23.84 5.20 8.14
N GLY A 251 -24.56 5.84 7.21
CA GLY A 251 -25.63 5.17 6.45
C GLY A 251 -25.18 4.36 5.22
N LYS A 252 -24.04 4.69 4.59
CA LYS A 252 -23.58 4.02 3.36
C LYS A 252 -22.15 3.52 3.44
N ALA A 253 -21.21 4.41 3.73
CA ALA A 253 -19.78 4.08 3.72
C ALA A 253 -19.39 3.13 4.87
N TYR A 254 -19.97 3.27 6.06
CA TYR A 254 -19.71 2.33 7.16
C TYR A 254 -20.32 0.97 6.90
N MET A 255 -21.52 0.91 6.31
CA MET A 255 -22.15 -0.35 5.93
C MET A 255 -21.35 -1.05 4.81
N GLU A 256 -20.85 -0.31 3.83
CA GLU A 256 -20.01 -0.85 2.77
C GLU A 256 -18.66 -1.37 3.30
N LEU A 257 -17.99 -0.60 4.17
CA LEU A 257 -16.74 -1.03 4.82
C LEU A 257 -16.94 -2.25 5.71
N HIS A 258 -18.03 -2.27 6.47
CA HIS A 258 -18.42 -3.39 7.32
C HIS A 258 -18.69 -4.65 6.49
N ASN A 259 -19.48 -4.55 5.42
CA ASN A 259 -19.73 -5.66 4.49
C ASN A 259 -18.46 -6.16 3.81
N GLN A 260 -17.51 -5.27 3.48
CA GLN A 260 -16.21 -5.66 2.94
C GLN A 260 -15.37 -6.45 3.96
N LEU A 261 -15.31 -5.99 5.21
CA LEU A 261 -14.60 -6.67 6.28
C LEU A 261 -15.22 -8.04 6.59
N ALA A 262 -16.55 -8.09 6.75
CA ALA A 262 -17.28 -9.32 6.93
C ALA A 262 -17.11 -10.26 5.72
N GLY A 263 -17.06 -9.74 4.49
CA GLY A 263 -16.80 -10.51 3.27
C GLY A 263 -15.41 -11.18 3.23
N ILE A 264 -14.40 -10.55 3.85
CA ILE A 264 -13.06 -11.17 4.01
C ILE A 264 -13.14 -12.34 4.99
N VAL A 265 -13.82 -12.14 6.13
CA VAL A 265 -14.02 -13.20 7.14
C VAL A 265 -14.79 -14.38 6.52
N TYR A 266 -15.88 -14.09 5.79
CA TYR A 266 -16.68 -15.08 5.08
C TYR A 266 -15.83 -15.94 4.13
N ARG A 267 -14.95 -15.34 3.32
CA ARG A 267 -14.07 -16.10 2.41
C ARG A 267 -13.14 -17.03 3.15
N ASN A 268 -12.52 -16.55 4.23
CA ASN A 268 -11.60 -17.37 5.00
C ASN A 268 -12.31 -18.59 5.59
N ILE A 269 -13.54 -18.40 6.09
CA ILE A 269 -14.38 -19.51 6.57
C ILE A 269 -14.72 -20.46 5.41
N CYS A 270 -15.15 -19.95 4.25
CA CYS A 270 -15.42 -20.81 3.09
C CYS A 270 -14.21 -21.65 2.67
N VAL A 271 -13.01 -21.08 2.66
CA VAL A 271 -11.76 -21.81 2.34
C VAL A 271 -11.49 -22.91 3.39
N GLU A 272 -11.69 -22.61 4.68
CA GLU A 272 -11.49 -23.56 5.78
C GLU A 272 -12.44 -24.77 5.69
N TYR A 273 -13.69 -24.54 5.31
CA TYR A 273 -14.71 -25.59 5.18
C TYR A 273 -14.81 -26.20 3.77
N GLY A 274 -13.96 -25.79 2.82
CA GLY A 274 -13.95 -26.30 1.45
C GLY A 274 -15.20 -25.96 0.64
N LEU A 275 -15.74 -24.75 0.83
CA LEU A 275 -16.94 -24.23 0.16
C LEU A 275 -16.58 -23.32 -1.02
N GLU A 276 -17.48 -23.21 -2.00
CA GLU A 276 -17.31 -22.31 -3.14
C GLU A 276 -17.22 -20.85 -2.69
N THR A 277 -16.12 -20.17 -3.06
CA THR A 277 -15.89 -18.76 -2.74
C THR A 277 -16.25 -17.85 -3.92
N PRO A 278 -16.77 -16.64 -3.69
CA PRO A 278 -17.01 -15.68 -4.78
C PRO A 278 -15.70 -15.30 -5.48
N ARG A 279 -15.73 -15.14 -6.81
CA ARG A 279 -14.52 -15.00 -7.64
C ARG A 279 -13.77 -13.68 -7.37
N SER A 280 -14.48 -12.61 -7.04
CA SER A 280 -13.91 -11.29 -6.78
C SER A 280 -14.10 -10.88 -5.33
N LYS A 281 -13.06 -10.36 -4.66
CA LYS A 281 -13.08 -9.84 -3.27
C LYS A 281 -14.15 -8.79 -2.95
N TRP A 282 -14.72 -8.18 -3.98
CA TRP A 282 -15.74 -7.12 -3.87
C TRP A 282 -17.15 -7.60 -4.20
N GLU A 283 -17.32 -8.89 -4.48
CA GLU A 283 -18.61 -9.50 -4.78
C GLU A 283 -19.35 -9.82 -3.48
N THR A 284 -20.64 -9.47 -3.43
CA THR A 284 -21.51 -9.74 -2.28
C THR A 284 -21.61 -11.25 -2.06
N PRO A 285 -21.36 -11.75 -0.83
CA PRO A 285 -21.50 -13.16 -0.54
C PRO A 285 -22.92 -13.68 -0.81
N PRO A 286 -23.07 -14.91 -1.33
CA PRO A 286 -24.37 -15.57 -1.41
C PRO A 286 -24.98 -15.76 -0.01
N LYS A 287 -26.31 -15.63 0.10
CA LYS A 287 -27.03 -15.70 1.39
C LYS A 287 -26.85 -17.03 2.13
N VAL A 288 -26.71 -18.13 1.40
CA VAL A 288 -26.57 -19.48 1.95
C VAL A 288 -25.58 -20.26 1.09
N VAL A 289 -24.59 -20.88 1.73
CA VAL A 289 -23.67 -21.82 1.09
C VAL A 289 -23.53 -23.04 1.99
N GLU A 290 -23.62 -24.23 1.41
CA GLU A 290 -23.73 -25.47 2.15
C GLU A 290 -23.00 -26.60 1.43
N ASN A 291 -22.29 -27.43 2.20
CA ASN A 291 -21.79 -28.75 1.79
C ASN A 291 -22.12 -29.78 2.88
N ASP A 292 -21.55 -30.99 2.76
CA ASP A 292 -21.76 -32.07 3.73
C ASP A 292 -21.21 -31.76 5.12
N ARG A 293 -20.20 -30.88 5.21
CA ARG A 293 -19.46 -30.56 6.43
C ARG A 293 -20.00 -29.33 7.18
N ALA A 294 -20.43 -28.30 6.45
CA ALA A 294 -20.87 -27.05 7.05
C ALA A 294 -21.91 -26.30 6.19
N LYS A 295 -22.65 -25.43 6.87
CA LYS A 295 -23.59 -24.48 6.28
C LYS A 295 -23.26 -23.08 6.78
N ILE A 296 -22.98 -22.18 5.85
CA ILE A 296 -22.69 -20.77 6.12
C ILE A 296 -23.87 -19.92 5.68
N LEU A 297 -24.36 -19.07 6.57
CA LEU A 297 -25.43 -18.10 6.30
C LEU A 297 -24.85 -16.69 6.37
N TRP A 298 -25.11 -15.88 5.34
CA TRP A 298 -24.72 -14.48 5.27
C TRP A 298 -25.95 -13.58 5.40
N ASP A 299 -25.90 -12.63 6.34
CA ASP A 299 -26.97 -11.63 6.57
C ASP A 299 -28.37 -12.29 6.64
N PHE A 300 -28.46 -13.36 7.44
CA PHE A 300 -29.62 -14.24 7.48
C PHE A 300 -30.28 -14.22 8.86
N GLN A 301 -31.61 -14.05 8.86
CA GLN A 301 -32.38 -14.00 10.10
C GLN A 301 -32.52 -15.40 10.71
N ILE A 302 -32.01 -15.58 11.93
CA ILE A 302 -32.11 -16.83 12.69
C ILE A 302 -33.44 -16.83 13.46
N GLN A 303 -34.17 -17.96 13.41
CA GLN A 303 -35.30 -18.20 14.29
C GLN A 303 -34.80 -18.74 15.64
N THR A 304 -35.06 -17.99 16.71
CA THR A 304 -34.75 -18.39 18.08
C THR A 304 -36.03 -18.72 18.83
N ASP A 305 -35.96 -19.69 19.74
CA ASP A 305 -37.04 -20.12 20.64
C ASP A 305 -37.43 -19.04 21.65
N ARG A 306 -36.50 -18.13 21.97
CA ARG A 306 -36.72 -16.92 22.77
C ARG A 306 -36.71 -15.67 21.89
N MET A 307 -37.42 -14.63 22.31
CA MET A 307 -37.44 -13.34 21.60
C MET A 307 -36.08 -12.63 21.76
N VAL A 308 -35.23 -12.73 20.75
CA VAL A 308 -33.97 -11.98 20.64
C VAL A 308 -34.23 -10.76 19.75
N MET A 309 -34.00 -9.56 20.26
CA MET A 309 -34.28 -8.31 19.51
C MET A 309 -33.34 -8.12 18.31
N ALA A 310 -32.15 -8.70 18.33
CA ALA A 310 -31.19 -8.71 17.22
C ALA A 310 -31.02 -10.14 16.70
N ASN A 311 -31.82 -10.54 15.71
CA ASN A 311 -31.86 -11.92 15.20
C ASN A 311 -31.28 -12.08 13.78
N GLN A 312 -30.57 -11.08 13.28
CA GLN A 312 -29.92 -11.09 11.96
C GLN A 312 -28.42 -10.80 12.12
N PRO A 313 -27.60 -11.82 12.41
CA PRO A 313 -26.15 -11.68 12.44
C PRO A 313 -25.52 -11.64 11.05
N ASP A 314 -24.31 -11.08 10.98
CA ASP A 314 -23.57 -10.93 9.73
C ASP A 314 -23.24 -12.28 9.10
N ILE A 315 -22.71 -13.22 9.90
CA ILE A 315 -22.36 -14.58 9.45
C ILE A 315 -22.76 -15.60 10.50
N VAL A 316 -23.34 -16.71 10.06
CA VAL A 316 -23.59 -17.90 10.89
C VAL A 316 -22.88 -19.08 10.28
N VAL A 317 -22.04 -19.76 11.06
CA VAL A 317 -21.37 -20.99 10.63
C VAL A 317 -21.97 -22.16 11.40
N VAL A 318 -22.65 -23.06 10.70
CA VAL A 318 -23.18 -24.30 11.26
C VAL A 318 -22.25 -25.43 10.83
N ASP A 319 -21.44 -25.90 11.77
CA ASP A 319 -20.61 -27.10 11.62
C ASP A 319 -21.46 -28.34 11.89
N LYS A 320 -21.67 -29.16 10.86
CA LYS A 320 -22.51 -30.36 10.92
C LYS A 320 -21.78 -31.54 11.59
N GLU A 321 -20.45 -31.60 11.50
CA GLU A 321 -19.63 -32.65 12.11
C GLU A 321 -19.59 -32.46 13.63
N GLN A 322 -19.34 -31.23 14.08
CA GLN A 322 -19.24 -30.89 15.50
C GLN A 322 -20.58 -30.55 16.15
N ARG A 323 -21.67 -30.50 15.37
CA ARG A 323 -23.01 -30.07 15.81
C ARG A 323 -22.99 -28.72 16.53
N ARG A 324 -22.21 -27.77 15.99
CA ARG A 324 -21.99 -26.46 16.62
C ARG A 324 -22.38 -25.34 15.65
N ALA A 325 -23.10 -24.34 16.15
CA ALA A 325 -23.34 -23.09 15.44
C ALA A 325 -22.48 -21.98 16.04
N VAL A 326 -21.84 -21.18 15.18
CA VAL A 326 -21.05 -20.01 15.55
C VAL A 326 -21.68 -18.79 14.91
N VAL A 327 -22.04 -17.82 15.74
CA VAL A 327 -22.53 -16.52 15.30
C VAL A 327 -21.34 -15.56 15.26
N VAL A 328 -21.16 -14.88 14.13
CA VAL A 328 -20.10 -13.90 13.92
C VAL A 328 -20.75 -12.58 13.55
N ASP A 329 -20.55 -11.58 14.40
CA ASP A 329 -21.07 -10.23 14.22
C ASP A 329 -19.91 -9.23 14.21
N VAL A 330 -19.59 -8.67 13.04
CA VAL A 330 -18.41 -7.85 12.77
C VAL A 330 -18.64 -6.41 13.18
N ALA A 331 -17.70 -5.82 13.91
CA ALA A 331 -17.75 -4.41 14.29
C ALA A 331 -16.47 -3.71 13.83
N SER A 332 -16.58 -2.47 13.38
CA SER A 332 -15.44 -1.58 13.16
C SER A 332 -15.53 -0.38 14.12
N PRO A 333 -15.32 -0.59 15.44
CA PRO A 333 -15.34 0.48 16.42
C PRO A 333 -14.01 1.26 16.41
N SER A 334 -14.02 2.46 16.97
CA SER A 334 -12.77 3.16 17.30
C SER A 334 -12.07 2.53 18.50
N ASP A 335 -10.74 2.61 18.54
CA ASP A 335 -9.89 1.93 19.54
C ASP A 335 -10.36 2.11 20.99
N GLY A 336 -10.77 3.32 21.39
CA GLY A 336 -11.26 3.60 22.74
C GLY A 336 -12.64 3.02 23.08
N ASN A 337 -13.38 2.53 22.08
CA ASN A 337 -14.75 2.02 22.21
C ASN A 337 -14.86 0.50 22.00
N ILE A 338 -13.75 -0.21 21.75
CA ILE A 338 -13.75 -1.65 21.48
C ILE A 338 -14.49 -2.42 22.58
N ARG A 339 -14.08 -2.25 23.85
CA ARG A 339 -14.67 -2.97 25.00
C ARG A 339 -16.17 -2.68 25.17
N ARG A 340 -16.60 -1.43 24.99
CA ARG A 340 -18.01 -1.06 25.07
C ARG A 340 -18.82 -1.69 23.94
N LYS A 341 -18.28 -1.69 22.71
CA LYS A 341 -18.93 -2.25 21.52
C LYS A 341 -18.99 -3.77 21.55
N GLU A 342 -17.98 -4.42 22.11
CA GLU A 342 -17.97 -5.85 22.40
C GLU A 342 -19.08 -6.21 23.40
N HIS A 343 -19.18 -5.47 24.52
CA HIS A 343 -20.25 -5.68 25.51
C HIS A 343 -21.64 -5.44 24.92
N GLU A 344 -21.83 -4.32 24.19
CA GLU A 344 -23.08 -4.04 23.47
C GLU A 344 -23.47 -5.13 22.46
N LYS A 345 -22.52 -5.91 21.93
CA LYS A 345 -22.79 -7.00 20.99
C LYS A 345 -23.05 -8.32 21.71
N LEU A 346 -22.33 -8.61 22.78
CA LEU A 346 -22.61 -9.76 23.63
C LEU A 346 -23.98 -9.64 24.31
N ASP A 347 -24.40 -8.43 24.70
CA ASP A 347 -25.73 -8.20 25.29
C ASP A 347 -26.88 -8.30 24.26
N LYS A 348 -26.57 -8.26 22.95
CA LYS A 348 -27.56 -8.30 21.86
C LYS A 348 -28.00 -9.71 21.47
N TYR A 349 -27.16 -10.72 21.70
CA TYR A 349 -27.36 -12.11 21.34
C TYR A 349 -27.40 -12.97 22.59
#